data_AF-A0A653HBY9-F1
#
_entry.id   AF-A0A653HBY9-F1
#
_cell.length_a   1.000
_cell.length_b   1.000
_cell.length_c   1.000
_cell.angle_alpha   90.00
_cell.angle_beta   90.00
_cell.angle_gamma   90.00
#
_symmetry.space_group_name_H-M   'P 1'
#
loop_
_entity.id
_entity.type
_entity.pdbx_description
1 polymer ?
#
loop_
_entity_poly.entity_id
_entity_poly.type
_entity_poly.pdbx_seq_one_letter_code
_entity_poly.pdbx_strand_id
1 'polypeptide(L)'
;FNQTLIKPVSSKLCFNINNVFNHSFLLTSVHRPILYEIMEAIYNKESLLLIGDTGVGKTALVDYISKLFNKKLHVFVFSEQSEASDLIGNYYPFNMSVKTNELLNKFQNFVTNYFAMYTNTKELNLFFLKLKIMISEKKYSTCLRTCYQFVKYVMTTVQNCTESFNLKAVK
;
A
#
# COMPACT_ATOMS: atom_id res chain seq x y z
N PHE A 1 -34.35 21.39 11.02
CA PHE A 1 -33.87 20.22 10.26
C PHE A 1 -34.59 20.17 8.92
N ASN A 2 -34.16 21.00 7.96
CA ASN A 2 -34.76 21.05 6.62
C ASN A 2 -33.77 20.48 5.60
N GLN A 3 -34.27 19.48 4.87
CA GLN A 3 -33.87 19.00 3.54
C GLN A 3 -32.50 18.30 3.41
N THR A 4 -32.53 16.96 3.50
CA THR A 4 -31.63 16.07 2.76
C THR A 4 -31.96 16.23 1.26
N LEU A 5 -30.99 16.65 0.45
CA LEU A 5 -31.17 17.10 -0.95
C LEU A 5 -31.32 15.98 -2.00
N ILE A 6 -31.74 14.78 -1.61
CA ILE A 6 -31.98 13.66 -2.53
C ILE A 6 -33.27 12.98 -2.09
N LYS A 7 -34.35 13.08 -2.89
CA LYS A 7 -35.54 12.23 -2.74
C LYS A 7 -35.37 11.00 -3.63
N PRO A 8 -35.10 9.80 -3.10
CA PRO A 8 -35.10 8.59 -3.91
C PRO A 8 -36.55 8.14 -4.15
N VAL A 9 -36.73 7.51 -5.31
CA VAL A 9 -37.99 6.92 -5.76
C VAL A 9 -38.28 5.67 -4.94
N SER A 10 -39.51 5.61 -4.42
CA SER A 10 -40.06 4.60 -3.53
C SER A 10 -39.77 3.14 -3.94
N SER A 11 -38.90 2.47 -3.20
CA SER A 11 -38.99 1.02 -2.99
C SER A 11 -38.97 0.75 -1.49
N LYS A 12 -40.08 0.24 -0.94
CA LYS A 12 -40.25 0.04 0.50
C LYS A 12 -39.26 -1.05 0.97
N LEU A 13 -38.09 -0.64 1.44
CA LEU A 13 -37.21 -1.50 2.24
C LEU A 13 -37.89 -1.76 3.60
N CYS A 14 -38.51 -2.93 3.71
CA CYS A 14 -39.07 -3.41 4.97
C CYS A 14 -37.95 -3.92 5.88
N PHE A 15 -37.33 -3.03 6.64
CA PHE A 15 -36.41 -3.42 7.72
C PHE A 15 -37.18 -3.87 8.95
N ASN A 16 -36.86 -5.07 9.43
CA ASN A 16 -37.36 -5.57 10.71
C ASN A 16 -36.60 -4.87 11.85
N ILE A 17 -37.14 -3.75 12.32
CA ILE A 17 -36.56 -2.87 13.37
C ILE A 17 -36.38 -3.60 14.73
N ASN A 18 -36.94 -4.79 14.90
CA ASN A 18 -36.93 -5.47 16.20
C ASN A 18 -35.52 -5.89 16.66
N ASN A 19 -34.56 -6.09 15.75
CA ASN A 19 -33.15 -6.37 16.10
C ASN A 19 -32.29 -5.11 16.24
N VAL A 20 -32.87 -3.93 16.09
CA VAL A 20 -32.14 -2.67 16.02
C VAL A 20 -31.87 -2.09 17.42
N PHE A 21 -32.60 -2.49 18.46
CA PHE A 21 -32.45 -1.97 19.82
C PHE A 21 -31.20 -2.50 20.55
N ASN A 22 -30.03 -1.99 20.17
CA ASN A 22 -28.82 -2.07 20.98
C ASN A 22 -28.84 -0.96 22.04
N HIS A 23 -28.59 -1.30 23.31
CA HIS A 23 -28.64 -0.38 24.47
C HIS A 23 -27.70 0.84 24.40
N SER A 24 -26.85 0.95 23.39
CA SER A 24 -25.87 2.03 23.24
C SER A 24 -26.40 3.31 22.56
N PHE A 25 -27.59 3.28 21.92
CA PHE A 25 -28.13 4.44 21.21
C PHE A 25 -29.66 4.53 21.35
N LEU A 26 -30.17 5.68 21.80
CA LEU A 26 -31.61 5.91 21.98
C LEU A 26 -32.23 6.43 20.68
N LEU A 27 -32.90 5.54 19.96
CA LEU A 27 -33.68 5.92 18.78
C LEU A 27 -34.99 6.61 19.17
N THR A 28 -35.04 7.93 18.98
CA THR A 28 -36.27 8.73 19.04
C THR A 28 -37.08 8.62 17.74
N SER A 29 -38.34 9.06 17.78
CA SER A 29 -39.22 9.13 16.60
C SER A 29 -38.62 9.96 15.45
N VAL A 30 -37.78 10.94 15.76
CA VAL A 30 -37.12 11.81 14.77
C VAL A 30 -36.00 11.08 14.02
N HIS A 31 -35.33 10.11 14.64
CA HIS A 31 -34.25 9.36 13.99
C HIS A 31 -34.78 8.31 13.00
N ARG A 32 -36.04 7.88 13.13
CA ARG A 32 -36.65 6.86 12.26
C ARG A 32 -36.61 7.23 10.77
N PRO A 33 -37.13 8.39 10.30
CA PRO A 33 -37.11 8.73 8.87
C PRO A 33 -35.67 8.86 8.33
N ILE A 34 -34.76 9.44 9.11
CA ILE A 34 -33.35 9.60 8.71
C ILE A 34 -32.66 8.25 8.56
N LEU A 35 -32.94 7.30 9.47
CA LEU A 35 -32.42 5.94 9.38
C LEU A 35 -32.88 5.25 8.09
N TYR A 36 -34.15 5.41 7.71
CA TYR A 36 -34.66 4.86 6.46
C TYR A 36 -33.95 5.47 5.23
N GLU A 37 -33.78 6.79 5.18
CA GLU A 37 -33.04 7.46 4.10
C GLU A 37 -31.59 6.95 3.99
N ILE A 38 -30.90 6.82 5.13
CA ILE A 38 -29.54 6.29 5.16
C ILE A 38 -29.49 4.85 4.64
N MET A 39 -30.43 4.01 5.09
CA MET A 39 -30.48 2.61 4.67
C MET A 39 -30.80 2.46 3.18
N GLU A 40 -31.70 3.28 2.63
CA GLU A 40 -32.06 3.27 1.22
C GLU A 40 -30.88 3.67 0.33
N ALA A 41 -30.17 4.75 0.68
CA ALA A 41 -28.97 5.15 -0.07
C ALA A 41 -27.84 4.11 0.04
N ILE A 42 -27.64 3.49 1.22
CA ILE A 42 -26.66 2.39 1.36
C ILE A 42 -27.04 1.23 0.44
N TYR A 43 -28.32 0.86 0.37
CA TYR A 43 -28.82 -0.18 -0.52
C TYR A 43 -28.58 0.17 -2.00
N ASN A 44 -28.82 1.42 -2.38
CA ASN A 44 -28.59 1.94 -3.74
C ASN A 44 -27.12 2.24 -4.05
N LYS A 45 -26.21 2.14 -3.08
CA LYS A 45 -24.79 2.53 -3.18
C LYS A 45 -24.61 4.01 -3.56
N GLU A 46 -25.46 4.87 -3.03
CA GLU A 46 -25.43 6.31 -3.25
C GLU A 46 -24.69 7.03 -2.11
N SER A 47 -23.97 8.10 -2.45
CA SER A 47 -23.31 8.97 -1.47
C SER A 47 -24.34 9.86 -0.76
N LEU A 48 -24.22 9.97 0.56
CA LEU A 48 -25.13 10.75 1.41
C LEU A 48 -24.40 11.84 2.19
N LEU A 49 -25.09 12.96 2.39
CA LEU A 49 -24.61 14.09 3.19
C LEU A 49 -25.62 14.42 4.31
N LEU A 50 -25.16 14.35 5.56
CA LEU A 50 -26.00 14.61 6.75
C LEU A 50 -25.80 16.05 7.28
N ILE A 51 -26.74 16.95 7.00
CA ILE A 51 -26.69 18.37 7.37
C ILE A 51 -27.56 18.64 8.62
N GLY A 52 -27.22 19.67 9.42
CA GLY A 52 -27.83 19.95 10.74
C GLY A 52 -26.81 20.43 11.77
N ASP A 53 -27.28 20.85 12.94
CA ASP A 53 -26.44 21.46 13.98
C ASP A 53 -25.44 20.47 14.59
N THR A 54 -24.40 21.00 15.23
CA THR A 54 -23.46 20.20 16.00
C THR A 54 -24.12 19.65 17.26
N GLY A 55 -23.69 18.49 17.75
CA GLY A 55 -24.23 17.89 18.97
C GLY A 55 -25.55 17.13 18.83
N VAL A 56 -26.18 17.12 17.65
CA VAL A 56 -27.46 16.41 17.41
C VAL A 56 -27.32 14.91 17.14
N GLY A 57 -26.11 14.35 17.32
CA GLY A 57 -25.87 12.92 17.26
C GLY A 57 -25.68 12.30 15.87
N LYS A 58 -25.40 13.09 14.81
CA LYS A 58 -25.19 12.53 13.46
C LYS A 58 -24.06 11.51 13.38
N THR A 59 -22.90 11.81 13.95
CA THR A 59 -21.76 10.87 13.98
C THR A 59 -22.09 9.61 14.77
N ALA A 60 -22.82 9.77 15.88
CA ALA A 60 -23.29 8.65 16.69
C ALA A 60 -24.32 7.78 15.95
N LEU A 61 -25.20 8.38 15.14
CA LEU A 61 -26.14 7.67 14.27
C LEU A 61 -25.41 6.82 13.21
N VAL A 62 -24.40 7.37 12.55
CA VAL A 62 -23.59 6.63 11.55
C VAL A 62 -22.81 5.48 12.20
N ASP A 63 -22.20 5.71 13.37
CA ASP A 63 -21.52 4.67 14.15
C ASP A 63 -22.49 3.55 14.57
N TYR A 64 -23.68 3.92 15.02
CA TYR A 64 -24.73 2.98 15.36
C TYR A 64 -25.16 2.12 14.15
N ILE A 65 -25.36 2.72 12.98
CA ILE A 65 -25.68 1.99 11.74
C ILE A 65 -24.53 1.04 11.37
N SER A 66 -23.28 1.48 11.48
CA SER A 66 -22.13 0.61 11.21
C SER A 66 -22.11 -0.63 12.11
N LYS A 67 -22.45 -0.47 13.39
CA LYS A 67 -22.59 -1.58 14.35
C LYS A 67 -23.75 -2.51 14.00
N LEU A 68 -24.90 -1.98 13.58
CA LEU A 68 -26.06 -2.78 13.15
C LEU A 68 -25.73 -3.69 11.95
N PHE A 69 -24.98 -3.18 10.98
CA PHE A 69 -24.57 -3.94 9.80
C PHE A 69 -23.27 -4.73 10.00
N ASN A 70 -22.70 -4.70 11.21
CA ASN A 70 -21.40 -5.29 11.54
C ASN A 70 -20.31 -4.90 10.51
N LYS A 71 -20.28 -3.62 10.13
CA LYS A 71 -19.28 -3.04 9.24
C LYS A 71 -18.29 -2.20 10.03
N LYS A 72 -17.07 -2.11 9.51
CA LYS A 72 -16.04 -1.23 10.06
C LYS A 72 -16.31 0.20 9.58
N LEU A 73 -16.53 1.12 10.51
CA LEU A 73 -16.63 2.54 10.22
C LEU A 73 -15.23 3.14 10.11
N HIS A 74 -14.96 3.82 9.00
CA HIS A 74 -13.76 4.61 8.81
C HIS A 74 -14.12 6.09 8.93
N VAL A 75 -13.55 6.78 9.91
CA VAL A 75 -13.80 8.19 10.18
C VAL A 75 -12.58 8.99 9.75
N PHE A 76 -12.81 9.95 8.85
CA PHE A 76 -11.82 10.93 8.43
C PHE A 76 -12.29 12.30 8.95
N VAL A 77 -11.43 12.95 9.73
CA VAL A 77 -11.67 14.32 10.21
C VAL A 77 -10.99 15.27 9.23
N PHE A 78 -11.76 16.15 8.61
CA PHE A 78 -11.24 17.16 7.70
C PHE A 78 -11.09 18.50 8.41
N SER A 79 -9.99 19.20 8.14
CA SER A 79 -9.74 20.59 8.52
C SER A 79 -9.54 21.44 7.26
N GLU A 80 -9.41 22.75 7.41
CA GLU A 80 -9.10 23.66 6.29
C GLU A 80 -7.76 23.34 5.61
N GLN A 81 -6.84 22.72 6.34
CA GLN A 81 -5.54 22.30 5.82
C GLN A 81 -5.53 20.88 5.26
N SER A 82 -6.67 20.15 5.32
CA SER A 82 -6.74 18.80 4.78
C SER A 82 -6.68 18.83 3.26
N GLU A 83 -5.74 18.08 2.71
CA GLU A 83 -5.52 17.99 1.27
C GLU A 83 -5.92 16.61 0.71
N ALA A 84 -6.08 16.51 -0.61
CA ALA A 84 -6.32 15.22 -1.27
C ALA A 84 -5.16 14.23 -1.06
N SER A 85 -3.95 14.75 -0.84
CA SER A 85 -2.74 13.99 -0.50
C SER A 85 -2.85 13.25 0.83
N ASP A 86 -3.65 13.72 1.78
CA ASP A 86 -3.89 13.02 3.06
C ASP A 86 -4.71 11.74 2.87
N LEU A 87 -5.56 11.71 1.84
CA LEU A 87 -6.43 10.58 1.52
C LEU A 87 -5.76 9.60 0.56
N ILE A 88 -5.17 10.12 -0.52
CA ILE A 88 -4.62 9.32 -1.62
C ILE A 88 -3.14 8.99 -1.38
N GLY A 89 -2.47 9.76 -0.52
CA GLY A 89 -1.04 9.71 -0.27
C GLY A 89 -0.28 10.76 -1.08
N ASN A 90 0.95 11.01 -0.64
CA ASN A 90 1.89 11.88 -1.34
C ASN A 90 2.79 11.08 -2.31
N TYR A 91 3.19 11.74 -3.40
CA TYR A 91 4.23 11.19 -4.27
C TYR A 91 5.58 11.22 -3.54
N TYR A 92 6.15 10.05 -3.29
CA TYR A 92 7.51 9.92 -2.78
C TYR A 92 8.47 9.69 -3.96
N PRO A 93 9.36 10.65 -4.30
CA PRO A 93 10.33 10.47 -5.36
C PRO A 93 11.37 9.42 -4.96
N PHE A 94 11.14 8.18 -5.38
CA PHE A 94 12.04 7.08 -5.10
C PHE A 94 13.25 7.13 -6.05
N ASN A 95 14.41 7.51 -5.54
CA ASN A 95 15.65 7.49 -6.31
C ASN A 95 16.23 6.07 -6.36
N MET A 96 15.86 5.33 -7.42
CA MET A 96 16.30 3.95 -7.64
C MET A 96 17.82 3.80 -7.54
N SER A 97 18.60 4.80 -8.00
CA SER A 97 20.07 4.76 -7.99
C SER A 97 20.65 4.64 -6.57
N VAL A 98 20.11 5.40 -5.61
CA VAL A 98 20.55 5.37 -4.20
C VAL A 98 20.30 4.00 -3.62
N LYS A 99 19.10 3.45 -3.82
CA LYS A 99 18.75 2.12 -3.31
C LYS A 99 19.59 1.01 -3.95
N THR A 100 19.83 1.07 -5.26
CA THR A 100 20.70 0.09 -5.93
C THR A 100 22.14 0.19 -5.48
N ASN A 101 22.65 1.38 -5.17
CA ASN A 101 24.02 1.53 -4.65
C ASN A 101 24.16 0.93 -3.24
N GLU A 102 23.18 1.12 -2.35
CA GLU A 102 23.16 0.45 -1.05
C GLU A 102 23.18 -1.08 -1.20
N LEU A 103 22.37 -1.62 -2.11
CA LEU A 103 22.32 -3.05 -2.39
C LEU A 103 23.63 -3.55 -3.00
N LEU A 104 24.22 -2.79 -3.92
CA LEU A 104 25.50 -3.12 -4.55
C LEU A 104 26.62 -3.19 -3.50
N ASN A 105 26.68 -2.23 -2.57
CA ASN A 105 27.68 -2.23 -1.50
C ASN A 105 27.52 -3.44 -0.58
N LYS A 106 26.29 -3.81 -0.22
CA LYS A 106 26.02 -5.04 0.55
C LYS A 106 26.46 -6.29 -0.20
N PHE A 107 26.15 -6.35 -1.50
CA PHE A 107 26.55 -7.46 -2.36
C PHE A 107 28.08 -7.55 -2.52
N GLN A 108 28.75 -6.40 -2.69
CA GLN A 108 30.20 -6.33 -2.76
C GLN A 108 30.84 -6.89 -1.49
N ASN A 109 30.38 -6.44 -0.32
CA ASN A 109 30.87 -6.93 0.97
C ASN A 109 30.65 -8.44 1.12
N PHE A 110 29.50 -8.95 0.69
CA PHE A 110 29.21 -10.38 0.70
C PHE A 110 30.20 -11.15 -0.19
N VAL A 111 30.38 -10.71 -1.43
CA VAL A 111 31.25 -11.39 -2.38
C VAL A 111 32.71 -11.34 -1.93
N THR A 112 33.19 -10.21 -1.41
CA THR A 112 34.55 -10.10 -0.89
C THR A 112 34.76 -10.97 0.35
N ASN A 113 33.77 -11.08 1.24
CA ASN A 113 33.95 -11.86 2.46
C ASN A 113 33.94 -13.38 2.20
N TYR A 114 33.08 -13.86 1.29
CA TYR A 114 32.91 -15.30 1.07
C TYR A 114 33.73 -15.85 -0.12
N PHE A 115 33.99 -15.05 -1.15
CA PHE A 115 34.60 -15.52 -2.39
C PHE A 115 35.99 -14.96 -2.68
N ALA A 116 36.52 -14.03 -1.87
CA ALA A 116 37.85 -13.45 -2.11
C ALA A 116 38.98 -14.49 -2.18
N MET A 117 38.86 -15.62 -1.50
CA MET A 117 39.86 -16.71 -1.56
C MET A 117 39.86 -17.46 -2.90
N TYR A 118 38.72 -17.49 -3.59
CA TYR A 118 38.54 -18.29 -4.80
C TYR A 118 38.73 -17.48 -6.09
N THR A 119 38.54 -16.17 -6.03
CA THR A 119 38.53 -15.28 -7.20
C THR A 119 39.75 -14.37 -7.28
N ASN A 120 40.18 -14.05 -8.51
CA ASN A 120 41.18 -13.02 -8.75
C ASN A 120 40.63 -11.63 -8.38
N THR A 121 41.35 -10.91 -7.51
CA THR A 121 40.97 -9.57 -7.01
C THR A 121 40.81 -8.55 -8.13
N LYS A 122 41.62 -8.64 -9.21
CA LYS A 122 41.54 -7.73 -10.37
C LYS A 122 40.25 -7.91 -11.16
N GLU A 123 39.83 -9.16 -11.36
CA GLU A 123 38.61 -9.49 -12.12
C GLU A 123 37.35 -9.10 -11.34
N LEU A 124 37.34 -9.32 -10.02
CA LEU A 124 36.27 -8.85 -9.15
C LEU A 124 36.13 -7.32 -9.18
N ASN A 125 37.25 -6.59 -9.08
CA ASN A 125 37.22 -5.13 -9.15
C ASN A 125 36.67 -4.62 -10.49
N LEU A 126 37.05 -5.26 -11.61
CA LEU A 126 36.51 -4.92 -12.93
C LEU A 126 35.00 -5.19 -13.02
N PHE A 127 34.54 -6.30 -12.43
CA PHE A 127 33.13 -6.66 -12.36
C PHE A 127 32.31 -5.62 -11.56
N PHE A 128 32.77 -5.23 -10.36
CA PHE A 128 32.09 -4.19 -9.58
C PHE A 128 32.11 -2.83 -10.27
N LEU A 129 33.19 -2.49 -10.99
CA LEU A 129 33.25 -1.28 -11.80
C LEU A 129 32.20 -1.32 -12.93
N LYS A 130 32.06 -2.45 -13.62
CA LYS A 130 31.01 -2.67 -14.64
C LYS A 130 29.62 -2.47 -14.04
N LEU A 131 29.34 -3.02 -12.86
CA LEU A 131 28.05 -2.84 -12.18
C LEU A 131 27.79 -1.37 -11.82
N LYS A 132 28.79 -0.64 -11.30
CA LYS A 132 28.67 0.79 -11.00
C LYS A 132 28.34 1.63 -12.25
N ILE A 133 29.00 1.34 -13.37
CA ILE A 133 28.72 2.00 -14.65
C ILE A 133 27.26 1.73 -15.07
N MET A 134 26.80 0.48 -14.99
CA MET A 134 25.42 0.12 -15.34
C MET A 134 24.38 0.84 -14.46
N ILE A 135 24.67 1.03 -13.16
CA ILE A 135 23.80 1.79 -12.25
C ILE A 135 23.77 3.28 -12.62
N SER A 136 24.91 3.87 -12.98
CA SER A 136 24.97 5.27 -13.45
C SER A 136 24.21 5.48 -14.77
N GLU A 137 24.22 4.50 -15.66
CA GLU A 137 23.47 4.49 -16.92
C GLU A 137 21.97 4.15 -16.73
N LYS A 138 21.50 3.96 -15.49
CA LYS A 138 20.13 3.55 -15.14
C LYS A 138 19.70 2.20 -15.76
N LYS A 139 20.67 1.34 -16.11
CA LYS A 139 20.47 0.01 -16.71
C LYS A 139 20.28 -1.06 -15.62
N TYR A 140 19.22 -0.91 -14.81
CA TYR A 140 19.00 -1.76 -13.63
C TYR A 140 18.70 -3.23 -13.94
N SER A 141 17.90 -3.49 -14.99
CA SER A 141 17.55 -4.85 -15.40
C SER A 141 18.78 -5.65 -15.86
N THR A 142 19.66 -4.99 -16.63
CA THR A 142 20.92 -5.56 -17.12
C THR A 142 21.93 -5.74 -15.98
N CYS A 143 22.00 -4.80 -15.03
CA CYS A 143 22.78 -4.96 -13.80
C CYS A 143 22.34 -6.22 -13.03
N LEU A 144 21.04 -6.40 -12.82
CA LEU A 144 20.50 -7.53 -12.06
C LEU A 144 20.74 -8.86 -12.78
N ARG A 145 20.59 -8.90 -14.10
CA ARG A 145 20.93 -10.06 -14.94
C ARG A 145 22.41 -10.41 -14.83
N THR A 146 23.29 -9.41 -14.81
CA THR A 146 24.74 -9.59 -14.67
C THR A 146 25.09 -10.15 -13.29
N CYS A 147 24.47 -9.64 -12.22
CA CYS A 147 24.62 -10.20 -10.86
C CYS A 147 24.13 -11.65 -10.79
N TYR A 148 22.98 -11.96 -11.40
CA TYR A 148 22.44 -13.32 -11.43
C TYR A 148 23.35 -14.28 -12.18
N GLN A 149 23.86 -13.88 -13.34
CA GLN A 149 24.83 -14.68 -14.11
C GLN A 149 26.11 -14.91 -13.32
N PHE A 150 26.61 -13.89 -12.61
CA PHE A 150 27.77 -14.04 -11.74
C PHE A 150 27.52 -15.04 -10.62
N VAL A 151 26.39 -14.93 -9.90
CA VAL A 151 26.06 -15.87 -8.81
C VAL A 151 25.88 -17.29 -9.36
N LYS A 152 25.21 -17.45 -10.50
CA LYS A 152 25.06 -18.76 -11.16
C LYS A 152 26.41 -19.34 -11.54
N TYR A 153 27.29 -18.52 -12.12
CA TYR A 153 28.64 -18.93 -12.46
C TYR A 153 29.42 -19.34 -11.21
N VAL A 154 29.42 -18.53 -10.15
CA VAL A 154 30.06 -18.84 -8.87
C VAL A 154 29.50 -20.13 -8.28
N MET A 155 28.20 -20.34 -8.29
CA MET A 155 27.59 -21.59 -7.81
C MET A 155 28.04 -22.81 -8.62
N THR A 156 28.08 -22.70 -9.96
CA THR A 156 28.61 -23.78 -10.81
C THR A 156 30.11 -24.01 -10.59
N THR A 157 30.88 -22.95 -10.37
CA THR A 157 32.31 -23.05 -10.08
C THR A 157 32.53 -23.65 -8.70
N VAL A 158 31.76 -23.30 -7.67
CA VAL A 158 31.85 -23.93 -6.34
C VAL A 158 31.45 -25.40 -6.40
N GLN A 159 30.42 -25.77 -7.17
CA GLN A 159 30.03 -27.16 -7.39
C GLN A 159 31.07 -27.96 -8.19
N ASN A 160 31.81 -27.30 -9.08
CA ASN A 160 32.83 -27.91 -9.93
C ASN A 160 34.27 -27.70 -9.43
N CYS A 161 34.47 -26.93 -8.35
CA CYS A 161 35.78 -26.67 -7.75
C CYS A 161 36.23 -27.96 -7.07
N THR A 162 37.27 -28.64 -7.54
CA THR A 162 38.57 -28.10 -7.99
C THR A 162 38.67 -27.68 -9.46
N GLU A 163 38.70 -26.38 -9.75
CA GLU A 163 39.59 -25.75 -10.75
C GLU A 163 39.41 -24.22 -10.78
N SER A 164 40.52 -23.52 -10.99
CA SER A 164 40.70 -22.07 -10.86
C SER A 164 39.82 -21.20 -11.78
N PHE A 165 39.33 -20.08 -11.24
CA PHE A 165 38.45 -19.10 -11.90
C PHE A 165 39.03 -18.51 -13.19
N ASN A 166 38.23 -18.52 -14.27
CA ASN A 166 38.57 -17.84 -15.54
C ASN A 166 37.35 -17.04 -16.05
N LEU A 167 37.32 -15.72 -15.81
CA LEU A 167 36.17 -14.85 -16.10
C LEU A 167 35.98 -14.48 -17.59
N LYS A 168 36.67 -15.14 -18.53
CA LYS A 168 36.44 -14.93 -19.98
C LYS A 168 35.09 -15.46 -20.49
N ALA A 169 34.36 -16.23 -19.69
CA ALA A 169 33.11 -16.86 -20.09
C ALA A 169 31.85 -15.99 -19.91
N VAL A 170 31.93 -14.85 -19.21
CA VAL A 170 30.77 -13.96 -18.99
C VAL A 170 30.76 -12.84 -20.03
N LYS A 171 30.38 -13.20 -21.26
CA LYS A 171 29.99 -12.23 -22.31
C LYS A 171 28.50 -11.93 -22.23
#